data_AF-A0A540K7T9-F1
#
_entry.id   AF-A0A540K7T9-F1
#
_cell.length_a   1.000
_cell.length_b   1.000
_cell.length_c   1.000
_cell.angle_alpha   90.00
_cell.angle_beta   90.00
_cell.angle_gamma   90.00
#
_symmetry.space_group_name_H-M   'P 1'
#
loop_
_entity.id
_entity.type
_entity.pdbx_description
1 polymer ?
#
loop_
_entity_poly.entity_id
_entity_poly.type
_entity_poly.pdbx_seq_one_letter_code
_entity_poly.pdbx_strand_id
1 'polypeptide(L)'
;MMRGSLHISEESARQYVSNLVENSWKKLNKDGASATPFTEQFVKAARNLARISQCIYQYGGAHGAPDTRAKNRILSVIIDPI
;
A
#
# COMPACT_ATOMS: atom_id res chain seq x y z
N MET A 1 10.22 -20.15 -35.15
CA MET A 1 10.62 -19.32 -34.00
C MET A 1 9.83 -18.02 -34.04
N MET A 2 8.85 -17.86 -33.15
CA MET A 2 8.36 -16.57 -32.62
C MET A 2 7.73 -16.89 -31.26
N ARG A 3 8.42 -16.58 -30.15
CA ARG A 3 7.78 -16.57 -28.83
C ARG A 3 6.80 -15.40 -28.86
N GLY A 4 5.51 -15.67 -28.75
CA GLY A 4 4.50 -14.62 -28.62
C GLY A 4 4.75 -13.85 -27.32
N SER A 5 5.30 -12.65 -27.45
CA SER A 5 5.29 -11.67 -26.37
C SER A 5 3.83 -11.30 -26.13
N LEU A 6 3.24 -11.82 -25.05
CA LEU A 6 1.93 -11.33 -24.58
C LEU A 6 2.09 -9.84 -24.28
N HIS A 7 1.55 -9.01 -25.17
CA HIS A 7 1.51 -7.57 -24.97
C HIS A 7 0.50 -7.30 -23.86
N ILE A 8 0.98 -7.17 -22.62
CA ILE A 8 0.16 -6.80 -21.48
C ILE A 8 0.08 -5.28 -21.46
N SER A 9 -1.15 -4.73 -21.48
CA SER A 9 -1.32 -3.28 -21.35
C SER A 9 -0.92 -2.83 -19.94
N GLU A 10 -0.43 -1.59 -19.82
CA GLU A 10 -0.15 -0.98 -18.52
C GLU A 10 -1.37 -1.06 -17.60
N GLU A 11 -2.57 -0.82 -18.14
CA GLU A 11 -3.83 -0.89 -17.40
C GLU A 11 -4.05 -2.28 -16.80
N SER A 12 -3.88 -3.32 -17.61
CA SER A 12 -4.05 -4.71 -17.15
C SER A 12 -3.03 -5.08 -16.08
N ALA A 13 -1.77 -4.66 -16.24
CA ALA A 13 -0.73 -4.88 -15.25
C ALA A 13 -1.05 -4.15 -13.93
N ARG A 14 -1.48 -2.88 -14.02
CA ARG A 14 -1.88 -2.07 -12.86
C ARG A 14 -3.06 -2.68 -12.13
N GLN A 15 -4.09 -3.13 -12.85
CA GLN A 15 -5.25 -3.77 -12.25
C GLN A 15 -4.87 -5.08 -11.54
N TYR A 16 -3.99 -5.87 -12.14
CA TYR A 16 -3.48 -7.09 -11.53
C TYR A 16 -2.76 -6.80 -10.21
N VAL A 17 -1.86 -5.80 -10.18
CA VAL A 17 -1.15 -5.40 -8.95
C VAL A 17 -2.13 -4.87 -7.90
N SER A 18 -3.11 -4.06 -8.28
CA SER A 18 -4.15 -3.59 -7.35
C SER A 18 -4.92 -4.74 -6.70
N ASN A 19 -5.27 -5.77 -7.48
CA ASN A 19 -5.94 -6.96 -6.95
C ASN A 19 -5.03 -7.74 -5.97
N LEU A 20 -3.72 -7.82 -6.24
CA LEU A 20 -2.76 -8.44 -5.32
C LEU A 20 -2.69 -7.68 -3.99
N VAL A 21 -2.65 -6.35 -4.03
CA VAL A 21 -2.66 -5.49 -2.84
C VAL A 21 -3.94 -5.70 -2.03
N GLU A 22 -5.11 -5.69 -2.68
CA GLU A 22 -6.40 -5.91 -2.02
C GLU A 22 -6.48 -7.29 -1.35
N ASN A 23 -6.05 -8.34 -2.06
CA ASN A 23 -6.02 -9.69 -1.51
C ASN A 23 -5.06 -9.82 -0.33
N SER A 24 -3.93 -9.10 -0.37
CA SER A 24 -2.96 -9.06 0.73
C SER A 24 -3.53 -8.34 1.95
N TRP A 25 -4.28 -7.25 1.75
CA TRP A 25 -5.03 -6.57 2.81
C TRP A 25 -6.05 -7.48 3.50
N LYS A 26 -6.82 -8.23 2.70
CA LYS A 26 -7.80 -9.21 3.22
C LYS A 26 -7.12 -10.28 4.10
N LYS A 27 -5.94 -10.75 3.71
CA LYS A 27 -5.14 -11.70 4.52
C LYS A 27 -4.63 -11.05 5.81
N LEU A 28 -3.99 -9.89 5.72
CA LEU A 28 -3.46 -9.16 6.88
C LEU A 28 -4.53 -8.86 7.94
N ASN A 29 -5.76 -8.54 7.52
CA ASN A 29 -6.87 -8.30 8.44
C ASN A 29 -7.39 -9.57 9.11
N LYS A 30 -7.32 -10.73 8.43
CA LYS A 30 -7.70 -12.04 9.00
C LYS A 30 -6.62 -12.57 9.95
N ASP A 31 -5.35 -12.43 9.58
CA ASP A 31 -4.20 -12.94 10.33
C ASP A 31 -3.93 -12.13 11.62
N GLY A 32 -4.54 -10.95 11.76
CA GLY A 32 -4.50 -10.19 13.01
C GLY A 32 -5.11 -10.91 14.22
N ALA A 33 -5.80 -12.04 14.01
CA ALA A 33 -6.44 -12.88 15.01
C ALA A 33 -5.77 -14.27 15.19
N SER A 34 -4.67 -14.56 14.50
CA SER A 34 -3.98 -15.86 14.59
C SER A 34 -2.76 -15.82 15.51
N ALA A 35 -2.40 -16.98 16.07
CA ALA A 35 -1.17 -17.13 16.85
C ALA A 35 0.05 -16.84 15.96
N THR A 36 0.89 -15.91 16.38
CA THR A 36 2.05 -15.44 15.64
C THR A 36 3.31 -15.58 16.49
N PRO A 37 4.47 -15.91 15.91
CA PRO A 37 5.74 -15.96 16.66
C PRO A 37 6.28 -14.56 17.02
N PHE A 38 5.63 -13.49 16.56
CA PHE A 38 6.08 -12.12 16.77
C PHE A 38 5.38 -11.45 17.94
N THR A 39 6.03 -10.42 18.52
CA THR A 39 5.42 -9.61 19.57
C THR A 39 4.24 -8.80 19.04
N GLU A 40 3.30 -8.47 19.92
CA GLU A 40 2.14 -7.65 19.55
C GLU A 40 2.57 -6.27 18.99
N GLN A 41 3.63 -5.68 19.56
CA GLN A 41 4.18 -4.41 19.09
C GLN A 41 4.70 -4.53 17.66
N PHE A 42 5.40 -5.61 17.32
CA PHE A 42 5.89 -5.85 15.98
C PHE A 42 4.73 -6.00 14.99
N VAL A 43 3.73 -6.81 15.33
CA VAL A 43 2.54 -7.01 14.49
C VAL A 43 1.78 -5.69 14.29
N LYS A 44 1.65 -4.88 15.35
CA LYS A 44 1.05 -3.54 15.26
C LYS A 44 1.86 -2.61 14.35
N ALA A 45 3.18 -2.60 14.48
CA ALA A 45 4.06 -1.80 13.61
C ALA A 45 3.96 -2.22 12.14
N ALA A 46 3.98 -3.53 11.84
CA ALA A 46 3.82 -4.05 10.49
C ALA A 46 2.47 -3.66 9.85
N ARG A 47 1.37 -3.77 10.62
CA ARG A 47 0.04 -3.32 10.15
C ARG A 47 0.01 -1.82 9.89
N ASN A 48 0.62 -1.01 10.77
CA ASN A 48 0.68 0.43 10.59
C ASN A 48 1.54 0.81 9.37
N LEU A 49 2.64 0.10 9.12
CA LEU A 49 3.46 0.32 7.92
C LEU A 49 2.66 0.04 6.64
N ALA A 50 1.88 -1.04 6.59
CA ALA A 50 1.00 -1.33 5.46
C ALA A 50 -0.02 -0.19 5.25
N ARG A 51 -0.62 0.34 6.33
CA ARG A 51 -1.56 1.47 6.26
C ARG A 51 -0.90 2.75 5.75
N ILE A 52 0.31 3.04 6.22
CA ILE A 52 1.09 4.21 5.77
C ILE A 52 1.41 4.07 4.27
N SER A 53 1.84 2.90 3.82
CA SER A 53 2.10 2.64 2.39
C SER A 53 0.84 2.89 1.54
N GLN A 54 -0.30 2.34 1.94
CA GLN A 54 -1.58 2.59 1.25
C GLN A 54 -1.92 4.08 1.21
N CYS A 55 -1.81 4.77 2.35
CA CYS A 55 -2.07 6.19 2.47
C CYS A 55 -1.21 7.05 1.53
N ILE A 56 0.06 6.68 1.35
CA ILE A 56 0.99 7.38 0.45
C ILE A 56 0.62 7.08 -1.01
N TYR A 57 0.41 5.82 -1.38
CA TYR A 57 0.35 5.44 -2.80
C TYR A 57 -1.04 5.29 -3.41
N GLN A 58 -2.13 5.33 -2.63
CA GLN A 58 -3.49 5.07 -3.13
C GLN A 58 -3.99 6.04 -4.21
N TYR A 59 -3.36 7.20 -4.38
CA TYR A 59 -3.71 8.20 -5.40
C TYR A 59 -2.58 8.48 -6.40
N GLY A 60 -1.53 7.66 -6.40
CA GLY A 60 -0.35 7.85 -7.25
C GLY A 60 0.95 7.96 -6.46
N GLY A 61 2.01 8.40 -7.12
CA GLY A 61 3.37 8.42 -6.55
C GLY A 61 3.62 9.56 -5.56
N ALA A 62 2.91 9.61 -4.43
CA ALA A 62 3.04 10.72 -3.48
C ALA A 62 4.45 10.89 -2.88
N HIS A 63 5.28 9.84 -2.87
CA HIS A 63 6.66 9.94 -2.38
C HIS A 63 7.63 10.50 -3.43
N GLY A 64 7.55 10.03 -4.68
CA GLY A 64 8.44 10.47 -5.77
C GLY A 64 7.96 11.71 -6.53
N ALA A 65 6.65 11.98 -6.49
CA ALA A 65 5.99 13.11 -7.15
C ALA A 65 4.77 13.54 -6.31
N PRO A 66 4.99 14.18 -5.14
CA PRO A 66 3.91 14.57 -4.24
C PRO A 66 2.95 15.58 -4.89
N ASP A 67 1.68 15.19 -4.96
CA ASP A 67 0.58 16.07 -5.35
C ASP A 67 0.14 16.98 -4.19
N THR A 68 -0.79 17.90 -4.46
CA THR A 68 -1.32 18.82 -3.43
C THR A 68 -1.93 18.06 -2.26
N ARG A 69 -2.55 16.90 -2.51
CA ARG A 69 -3.14 16.06 -1.47
C ARG A 69 -2.08 15.51 -0.53
N ALA A 70 -0.99 14.95 -1.07
CA ALA A 70 0.12 14.41 -0.29
C ALA A 70 0.76 15.48 0.59
N LYS A 71 0.99 16.68 0.04
CA LYS A 71 1.54 17.83 0.77
C LYS A 71 0.63 18.27 1.92
N ASN A 72 -0.65 18.47 1.64
CA ASN A 72 -1.63 18.87 2.65
C ASN A 72 -1.73 17.85 3.79
N ARG A 73 -1.60 16.56 3.49
CA ARG A 73 -1.66 15.51 4.52
C ARG A 73 -0.43 15.49 5.41
N ILE A 74 0.76 15.77 4.88
CA ILE A 74 1.98 15.91 5.68
C ILE A 74 1.84 17.13 6.60
N LEU A 75 1.38 18.27 6.06
CA LEU A 75 1.15 19.47 6.85
C LEU A 75 0.20 19.18 8.01
N SER A 76 -0.99 18.64 7.74
CA SER A 76 -2.02 18.44 8.76
C SER A 76 -1.71 17.36 9.81
N VAL A 77 -0.83 16.40 9.52
CA VAL A 77 -0.57 15.26 10.43
C VAL A 77 0.75 15.40 11.18
N ILE A 78 1.75 16.04 10.58
CA ILE A 78 3.13 16.06 11.09
C ILE A 78 3.58 17.46 11.50
N ILE A 79 3.15 18.50 10.77
CA ILE A 79 3.68 19.87 10.95
C ILE A 79 2.74 20.71 11.81
N ASP A 80 1.46 20.74 11.44
CA ASP A 80 0.48 21.60 12.07
C ASP A 80 0.00 20.98 13.39
N PRO A 81 -0.04 21.76 14.49
CA PRO A 81 -0.63 21.30 15.75
C PRO A 81 -2.16 21.16 15.63
N ILE A 82 -2.74 20.41 16.58
CA ILE A 82 -4.20 20.22 16.71
C ILE A 82 -4.84 21.46 17.35
#